data_AF-A0A0N0T1D2-F1
#
_entry.id   AF-A0A0N0T1D2-F1
#
_cell.length_a   1.000
_cell.length_b   1.000
_cell.length_c   1.000
_cell.angle_alpha   90.00
_cell.angle_beta   90.00
_cell.angle_gamma   90.00
#
_symmetry.space_group_name_H-M   'P 1'
#
loop_
_entity.id
_entity.type
_entity.pdbx_description
1 polymer ?
#
loop_
_entity_poly.entity_id
_entity_poly.type
_entity_poly.pdbx_seq_one_letter_code
_entity_poly.pdbx_strand_id
1 'polypeptide(L)'
;AVAAEGVEDLAAAAVWGLVRSAQSENPDRFVLVDVDGTAQSWAALSAAVGAGESQMAVRVGEVVVPRLVRADGRGVLSLAEGVGSGWRLDVAAAGTLESLALVPFEEGERRALAAGEVRIAVRAAGLNFRDVLIALGMYPGEA
;
A
#
# COMPACT_ATOMS: atom_id res chain seq x y z
N ALA A 1 5.81 -3.13 9.97
CA ALA A 1 5.44 -3.24 8.54
C ALA A 1 5.75 -1.93 7.83
N VAL A 2 6.69 -1.96 6.88
CA VAL A 2 6.90 -0.88 5.91
C VAL A 2 5.83 -0.98 4.81
N ALA A 3 5.60 0.08 4.02
CA ALA A 3 4.45 0.21 3.12
C ALA A 3 4.16 -0.96 2.15
N ALA A 4 5.15 -1.83 1.86
CA ALA A 4 5.01 -3.00 1.00
C ALA A 4 5.01 -4.35 1.75
N GLU A 5 5.08 -4.34 3.08
CA GLU A 5 5.22 -5.52 3.94
C GLU A 5 3.93 -5.72 4.76
N GLY A 6 3.51 -6.98 4.93
CA GLY A 6 2.43 -7.33 5.86
C GLY A 6 2.89 -7.27 7.33
N VAL A 7 1.94 -7.36 8.25
CA VAL A 7 2.26 -7.67 9.65
C VAL A 7 2.29 -9.18 9.81
N GLU A 8 3.46 -9.75 10.12
CA GLU A 8 3.65 -11.20 10.23
C GLU A 8 3.37 -11.75 11.64
N ASP A 9 3.56 -10.92 12.68
CA ASP A 9 3.34 -11.29 14.09
C ASP A 9 2.32 -10.35 14.75
N LEU A 10 1.09 -10.85 14.91
CA LEU A 10 0.00 -10.11 15.54
C LEU A 10 0.19 -9.94 17.06
N ALA A 11 0.88 -10.88 17.73
CA ALA A 11 1.17 -10.76 19.15
C ALA A 11 2.19 -9.64 19.38
N ALA A 12 3.25 -9.58 18.56
CA ALA A 12 4.19 -8.46 18.56
C ALA A 12 3.48 -7.13 18.23
N ALA A 13 2.50 -7.11 17.33
CA ALA A 13 1.70 -5.93 17.06
C ALA A 13 0.88 -5.44 18.28
N ALA A 14 0.40 -6.35 19.14
CA ALA A 14 -0.24 -5.95 20.39
C ALA A 14 0.77 -5.33 21.38
N VAL A 15 2.00 -5.85 21.44
CA VAL A 15 3.09 -5.29 22.24
C VAL A 15 3.40 -3.84 21.82
N TRP A 16 3.29 -3.50 20.54
CA TRP A 16 3.43 -2.11 20.06
C TRP A 16 2.45 -1.14 20.74
N GLY A 17 1.18 -1.53 20.88
CA GLY A 17 0.19 -0.71 21.57
C GLY A 17 0.50 -0.57 23.07
N LEU A 18 0.85 -1.68 23.72
CA LEU A 18 1.19 -1.71 25.14
C LEU A 18 2.40 -0.82 25.47
N VAL A 19 3.51 -0.98 24.73
CA VAL A 19 4.74 -0.22 24.96
C VAL A 19 4.54 1.26 24.65
N ARG A 20 3.71 1.62 23.66
CA ARG A 20 3.34 3.02 23.41
C ARG A 20 2.67 3.68 24.62
N SER A 21 1.78 2.95 25.33
CA SER A 21 1.19 3.43 26.59
C SER A 21 2.28 3.63 27.64
N ALA A 22 3.13 2.62 27.85
CA ALA A 22 4.22 2.68 28.81
C ALA A 22 5.21 3.84 28.54
N GLN A 23 5.50 4.15 27.28
CA GLN A 23 6.32 5.30 26.86
C GLN A 23 5.66 6.65 27.20
N SER A 24 4.34 6.74 27.06
CA SER A 24 3.60 7.97 27.39
C SER A 24 3.56 8.21 28.90
N GLU A 25 3.49 7.13 29.69
CA GLU A 25 3.53 7.16 31.14
C GLU A 25 4.96 7.33 31.70
N ASN A 26 5.97 6.81 31.00
CA ASN A 26 7.37 6.80 31.42
C ASN A 26 8.29 7.25 30.26
N PRO A 27 8.42 8.57 30.01
CA PRO A 27 9.26 9.09 28.93
C PRO A 27 10.71 8.62 29.03
N ASP A 28 11.33 8.39 27.87
CA ASP A 28 12.76 8.04 27.71
C ASP A 28 13.21 6.73 28.40
N ARG A 29 12.27 5.89 28.82
CA ARG A 29 12.55 4.62 29.53
C ARG A 29 12.47 3.38 28.65
N PHE A 30 11.79 3.47 27.51
CA PHE A 30 11.56 2.37 26.59
C PHE A 30 11.77 2.83 25.16
N VAL A 31 12.52 2.04 24.38
CA VAL A 31 12.63 2.15 22.93
C VAL A 31 12.05 0.89 22.32
N LEU A 32 11.17 1.04 21.34
CA LEU A 32 10.56 -0.07 20.62
C LEU A 32 11.14 -0.15 19.21
N VAL A 33 11.71 -1.31 18.87
CA VAL A 33 12.31 -1.57 17.56
C VAL A 33 11.73 -2.85 16.98
N ASP A 34 11.14 -2.75 15.79
CA ASP A 34 10.69 -3.90 14.98
C ASP A 34 11.78 -4.27 13.96
N VAL A 35 12.29 -5.50 13.99
CA VAL A 35 13.42 -5.94 13.14
C VAL A 35 12.99 -7.11 12.25
N ASP A 36 13.43 -7.11 10.99
CA ASP A 36 13.14 -8.19 10.02
C ASP A 36 14.03 -9.44 10.17
N GLY A 37 14.88 -9.48 11.19
CA GLY A 37 15.77 -10.61 11.46
C GLY A 37 16.99 -10.71 10.54
N THR A 38 17.17 -9.82 9.56
CA THR A 38 18.36 -9.83 8.69
C THR A 38 19.63 -9.45 9.45
N ALA A 39 20.79 -9.99 9.02
CA ALA A 39 22.07 -9.67 9.66
C ALA A 39 22.40 -8.16 9.59
N GLN A 40 22.00 -7.50 8.50
CA GLN A 40 22.13 -6.07 8.30
C GLN A 40 21.32 -5.28 9.32
N SER A 41 20.06 -5.67 9.57
CA SER A 41 19.21 -5.03 10.57
C SER A 41 19.74 -5.21 11.99
N TRP A 42 20.26 -6.40 12.32
CA TRP A 42 20.91 -6.63 13.62
C TRP A 42 22.17 -5.78 13.81
N ALA A 43 22.98 -5.62 12.76
CA ALA A 43 24.16 -4.76 12.81
C ALA A 43 23.81 -3.28 13.00
N ALA A 44 22.69 -2.83 12.41
CA ALA A 44 22.22 -1.45 12.53
C ALA A 44 21.55 -1.13 13.88
N LEU A 45 21.14 -2.15 14.65
CA LEU A 45 20.31 -1.98 15.85
C LEU A 45 20.89 -1.02 16.89
N SER A 46 22.19 -1.12 17.19
CA SER A 46 22.82 -0.25 18.19
C SER A 46 22.81 1.22 17.77
N ALA A 47 23.03 1.50 16.48
CA ALA A 47 22.99 2.86 15.96
C ALA A 47 21.54 3.38 15.93
N ALA A 48 20.59 2.52 15.56
CA ALA A 48 19.16 2.85 15.52
C ALA A 48 18.63 3.26 16.92
N VAL A 49 18.94 2.49 17.96
CA VAL A 49 18.57 2.83 19.35
C VAL A 49 19.20 4.16 19.80
N GLY A 50 20.41 4.48 19.31
CA GLY A 50 21.09 5.75 19.59
C GLY A 50 20.53 6.96 18.85
N ALA A 51 19.59 6.80 17.91
CA ALA A 51 19.06 7.88 17.08
C ALA A 51 18.09 8.83 17.80
N GLY A 52 17.70 8.51 19.04
CA GLY A 52 16.82 9.37 19.86
C GLY A 52 15.32 9.24 19.54
N GLU A 53 14.93 8.21 18.78
CA GLU A 53 13.54 7.91 18.47
C GLU A 53 13.00 6.85 19.43
N SER A 54 11.77 7.05 19.92
CA SER A 54 11.12 6.11 20.85
C SER A 54 10.59 4.87 20.14
N GLN A 55 10.28 4.96 18.84
CA GLN A 55 9.73 3.88 18.03
C GLN A 55 10.33 3.90 16.63
N MET A 56 10.75 2.75 16.13
CA MET A 56 11.29 2.58 14.79
C MET A 56 11.14 1.14 14.29
N ALA A 57 11.36 0.94 12.99
CA ALA A 57 11.58 -0.38 12.42
C ALA A 57 12.92 -0.39 11.67
N VAL A 58 13.59 -1.54 11.63
CA VAL A 58 14.81 -1.75 10.86
C VAL A 58 14.54 -2.83 9.82
N ARG A 59 14.78 -2.48 8.55
CA ARG A 59 14.57 -3.36 7.39
C ARG A 59 15.79 -3.37 6.51
N VAL A 60 16.41 -4.54 6.34
CA VAL A 60 17.62 -4.72 5.54
C VAL A 60 18.71 -3.68 5.91
N GLY A 61 18.82 -3.35 7.21
CA GLY A 61 19.74 -2.34 7.73
C GLY A 61 19.27 -0.88 7.64
N GLU A 62 18.17 -0.58 6.96
CA GLU A 62 17.57 0.75 6.88
C GLU A 62 16.64 1.02 8.06
N VAL A 63 16.78 2.19 8.69
CA VAL A 63 15.94 2.61 9.82
C VAL A 63 14.78 3.46 9.31
N VAL A 64 13.56 3.06 9.66
CA VAL A 64 12.34 3.83 9.37
C VAL A 64 11.64 4.22 10.66
N VAL A 65 11.13 5.44 10.69
CA VAL A 65 10.50 6.03 11.87
C VAL A 65 9.04 6.36 11.56
N PRO A 66 8.07 5.84 12.33
CA PRO A 66 6.66 6.12 12.09
C PRO A 66 6.34 7.57 12.42
N ARG A 67 5.66 8.24 11.48
CA ARG A 67 5.11 9.59 11.68
C ARG A 67 3.65 9.61 11.27
N LEU A 68 2.80 10.20 12.11
CA LEU A 68 1.42 10.41 11.78
C LEU A 68 1.32 11.63 10.85
N VAL A 69 0.67 11.44 9.70
CA VAL A 69 0.36 12.52 8.75
C VAL A 69 -1.15 12.60 8.53
N ARG A 70 -1.65 13.74 8.06
CA ARG A 70 -3.05 13.83 7.61
C ARG A 70 -3.21 12.99 6.35
N ALA A 71 -4.30 12.23 6.26
CA ALA A 71 -4.71 11.62 5.02
C ALA A 71 -5.17 12.73 4.06
N ASP A 72 -4.39 13.01 3.02
CA ASP A 72 -4.65 14.05 2.03
C ASP A 72 -5.06 13.48 0.65
N GLY A 73 -5.26 12.15 0.58
CA GLY A 73 -5.67 11.44 -0.63
C GLY A 73 -4.59 11.34 -1.71
N ARG A 74 -3.36 11.83 -1.46
CA ARG A 74 -2.28 11.73 -2.44
C ARG A 74 -1.92 10.28 -2.71
N GLY A 75 -1.81 9.94 -4.00
CA GLY A 75 -1.52 8.57 -4.45
C GLY A 75 -2.66 7.58 -4.27
N VAL A 76 -3.86 8.04 -3.87
CA VAL A 76 -5.07 7.22 -3.77
C VAL A 76 -6.00 7.56 -4.93
N LEU A 77 -6.47 6.54 -5.64
CA LEU A 77 -7.46 6.72 -6.69
C LEU A 77 -8.85 6.92 -6.07
N SER A 78 -9.53 7.99 -6.46
CA SER A 78 -10.92 8.27 -6.05
C SER A 78 -11.87 8.06 -7.22
N LEU A 79 -13.03 7.47 -6.95
CA LEU A 79 -14.16 7.50 -7.87
C LEU A 79 -14.77 8.91 -7.87
N ALA A 80 -15.17 9.40 -9.05
CA ALA A 80 -15.96 10.61 -9.14
C ALA A 80 -17.30 10.44 -8.42
N GLU A 81 -17.81 11.52 -7.83
CA GLU A 81 -19.12 11.51 -7.16
C GLU A 81 -20.22 11.07 -8.13
N GLY A 82 -21.13 10.22 -7.67
CA GLY A 82 -22.25 9.72 -8.46
C GLY A 82 -21.92 8.53 -9.37
N VAL A 83 -20.66 8.08 -9.44
CA VAL A 83 -20.32 6.84 -10.13
C VAL A 83 -20.72 5.65 -9.26
N GLY A 84 -21.67 4.84 -9.76
CA GLY A 84 -22.11 3.58 -9.13
C GLY A 84 -21.08 2.47 -9.29
N SER A 85 -21.53 1.21 -9.41
CA SER A 85 -20.63 0.06 -9.64
C SER A 85 -20.05 -0.01 -11.06
N GLY A 86 -20.53 0.82 -11.98
CA GLY A 86 -20.09 0.87 -13.38
C GLY A 86 -18.84 1.72 -13.56
N TRP A 87 -17.69 1.21 -13.15
CA TRP A 87 -16.38 1.84 -13.38
C TRP A 87 -15.33 0.82 -13.78
N ARG A 88 -14.23 1.30 -14.37
CA ARG A 88 -13.02 0.52 -14.63
C ARG A 88 -11.78 1.32 -14.27
N LEU A 89 -10.68 0.62 -13.98
CA LEU A 89 -9.36 1.23 -13.93
C LEU A 89 -8.85 1.43 -15.37
N ASP A 90 -8.35 2.61 -15.67
CA ASP A 90 -7.83 2.96 -16.99
C ASP A 90 -6.62 3.90 -16.89
N VAL A 91 -5.94 4.10 -18.01
CA VAL A 91 -4.74 4.94 -18.13
C VAL A 91 -5.14 6.21 -18.87
N ALA A 92 -5.28 7.33 -18.15
CA ALA A 92 -5.67 8.62 -18.74
C ALA A 92 -4.61 9.17 -19.71
N ALA A 93 -3.34 8.89 -19.44
CA ALA A 93 -2.20 9.20 -20.31
C ALA A 93 -1.11 8.14 -20.16
N ALA A 94 -0.64 7.56 -21.27
CA ALA A 94 0.38 6.52 -21.23
C ALA A 94 1.76 7.08 -20.83
N GLY A 95 2.58 6.23 -20.19
CA GLY A 95 3.99 6.53 -19.88
C GLY A 95 4.29 6.74 -18.39
N THR A 96 3.26 6.89 -17.55
CA THR A 96 3.42 7.05 -16.09
C THR A 96 2.33 6.28 -15.34
N LEU A 97 2.63 5.82 -14.13
CA LEU A 97 1.60 5.25 -13.24
C LEU A 97 0.74 6.31 -12.55
N GLU A 98 1.17 7.57 -12.55
CA GLU A 98 0.43 8.69 -11.96
C GLU A 98 -0.84 9.03 -12.74
N SER A 99 -0.91 8.58 -13.99
CA SER A 99 -2.05 8.81 -14.89
C SER A 99 -3.12 7.71 -14.82
N LEU A 100 -3.01 6.78 -13.87
CA LEU A 100 -4.08 5.82 -13.59
C LEU A 100 -5.31 6.55 -13.05
N ALA A 101 -6.49 6.17 -13.53
CA ALA A 101 -7.75 6.76 -13.12
C ALA A 101 -8.86 5.70 -13.05
N LEU A 102 -9.79 5.89 -12.13
CA LEU A 102 -11.05 5.15 -12.14
C LEU A 102 -12.04 5.93 -13.01
N VAL A 103 -12.41 5.36 -14.16
CA VAL A 103 -13.28 5.99 -15.16
C VAL A 103 -14.65 5.32 -15.21
N PRO A 104 -15.74 6.07 -15.46
CA PRO A 104 -17.06 5.47 -15.64
C PRO A 104 -17.08 4.45 -16.78
N PHE A 105 -17.77 3.34 -16.55
CA PHE A 105 -17.93 2.24 -17.50
C PHE A 105 -19.38 1.71 -17.46
N GLU A 106 -20.32 2.57 -17.84
CA GLU A 106 -21.76 2.26 -17.81
C GLU A 106 -22.17 1.20 -18.84
N GLU A 107 -21.39 1.03 -19.90
CA GLU A 107 -21.67 0.06 -20.96
C GLU A 107 -21.64 -1.38 -20.45
N GLY A 108 -20.71 -1.71 -19.53
CA GLY A 108 -20.62 -3.04 -18.92
C GLY A 108 -21.89 -3.43 -18.15
N GLU A 109 -22.56 -2.47 -17.52
CA GLU A 109 -23.79 -2.69 -16.78
C GLU A 109 -25.02 -2.74 -17.69
N ARG A 110 -25.12 -1.82 -18.66
CA ARG A 110 -26.35 -1.62 -19.45
C ARG A 110 -26.45 -2.50 -20.69
N ARG A 111 -25.32 -3.00 -21.22
CA ARG A 111 -25.32 -3.82 -22.44
C ARG A 111 -26.09 -5.13 -22.23
N ALA A 112 -26.94 -5.49 -23.19
CA ALA A 112 -27.57 -6.81 -23.21
C ALA A 112 -26.52 -7.90 -23.46
N LEU A 113 -26.59 -9.00 -22.73
CA LEU A 113 -25.69 -10.13 -22.92
C LEU A 113 -26.06 -10.88 -24.21
N ALA A 114 -25.07 -11.17 -25.04
CA ALA A 114 -25.22 -12.03 -26.21
C ALA A 114 -25.18 -13.50 -25.80
N ALA A 115 -25.50 -14.38 -26.74
CA ALA A 115 -25.42 -15.82 -26.52
C ALA A 115 -23.99 -16.23 -26.14
N GLY A 116 -23.85 -16.90 -24.99
CA GLY A 116 -22.56 -17.36 -24.45
C GLY A 116 -21.85 -16.37 -23.52
N GLU A 117 -22.39 -15.17 -23.31
CA GLU A 117 -21.80 -14.19 -22.40
C GLU A 117 -22.41 -14.25 -20.99
N VAL A 118 -21.60 -13.92 -19.99
CA VAL A 118 -22.02 -13.80 -18.58
C VAL A 118 -21.52 -12.48 -18.00
N ARG A 119 -22.25 -11.94 -17.03
CA ARG A 119 -21.82 -10.77 -16.26
C ARG A 119 -21.38 -11.20 -14.87
N ILE A 120 -20.22 -10.71 -14.44
CA ILE A 120 -19.61 -11.07 -13.16
C ILE A 120 -19.44 -9.82 -12.30
N ALA A 121 -19.91 -9.89 -11.04
CA ALA A 121 -19.59 -8.89 -10.04
C ALA A 121 -18.17 -9.16 -9.49
N VAL A 122 -17.17 -8.50 -10.06
CA VAL A 122 -15.76 -8.67 -9.68
C VAL A 122 -15.54 -8.17 -8.24
N ARG A 123 -14.88 -8.99 -7.42
CA ARG A 123 -14.47 -8.63 -6.04
C ARG A 123 -12.97 -8.40 -5.90
N ALA A 124 -12.18 -9.10 -6.71
CA ALA A 124 -10.75 -8.94 -6.85
C ALA A 124 -10.35 -9.34 -8.27
N ALA A 125 -9.28 -8.72 -8.78
CA ALA A 125 -8.65 -9.07 -10.04
C ALA A 125 -7.13 -9.15 -9.81
N GLY A 126 -6.46 -10.08 -10.51
CA GLY A 126 -5.01 -10.15 -10.49
C GLY A 126 -4.39 -9.05 -11.37
N LEU A 127 -3.25 -8.53 -10.94
CA LEU A 127 -2.40 -7.67 -11.78
C LEU A 127 -1.26 -8.51 -12.37
N ASN A 128 -1.03 -8.37 -13.66
CA ASN A 128 0.04 -9.03 -14.39
C ASN A 128 1.10 -8.03 -14.84
N PHE A 129 2.27 -8.53 -15.20
CA PHE A 129 3.34 -7.69 -15.75
C PHE A 129 2.92 -6.95 -17.04
N ARG A 130 2.05 -7.58 -17.85
CA ARG A 130 1.45 -6.94 -19.04
C ARG A 130 0.72 -5.64 -18.69
N ASP A 131 -0.04 -5.63 -17.59
CA ASP A 131 -0.85 -4.48 -17.19
C ASP A 131 0.05 -3.28 -16.83
N VAL A 132 1.19 -3.55 -16.19
CA VAL A 132 2.22 -2.55 -15.90
C VAL A 132 2.86 -2.00 -17.18
N LEU A 133 3.18 -2.87 -18.15
CA LEU A 133 3.73 -2.42 -19.44
C LEU A 133 2.74 -1.57 -20.24
N ILE A 134 1.45 -1.90 -20.19
CA ILE A 134 0.38 -1.10 -20.83
C ILE A 134 0.31 0.28 -20.18
N ALA A 135 0.27 0.35 -18.84
CA ALA A 135 0.23 1.62 -18.12
C ALA A 135 1.45 2.52 -18.42
N LEU A 136 2.62 1.90 -18.54
CA LEU A 136 3.86 2.61 -18.87
C LEU A 136 4.06 2.86 -20.38
N GLY A 137 3.09 2.50 -21.24
CA GLY A 137 3.21 2.70 -22.69
C GLY A 137 4.35 1.89 -23.34
N MET A 138 4.81 0.82 -22.68
CA MET A 138 5.92 -0.02 -23.13
C MET A 138 5.45 -1.33 -23.77
N TYR A 139 4.14 -1.57 -23.86
CA TYR A 139 3.60 -2.79 -24.44
C TYR A 139 3.54 -2.70 -25.97
N PRO A 140 4.18 -3.61 -26.72
CA PRO A 140 4.15 -3.60 -28.19
C PRO A 140 2.83 -4.17 -28.72
N GLY A 141 1.80 -3.32 -28.81
CA GLY A 141 0.47 -3.63 -29.38
C GLY A 141 -0.60 -2.65 -28.88
N GLU A 142 -1.71 -2.52 -29.61
CA GLU A 142 -2.90 -1.81 -29.08
C GLU A 142 -3.54 -2.67 -27.97
N ALA A 143 -3.98 -1.99 -26.89
CA ALA A 143 -4.64 -2.60 -25.74
C ALA A 143 -6.08 -3.03 -26.07
#